data_AF-A0A1X7TK69-F1
#
_entry.id   AF-A0A1X7TK69-F1
#
_cell.length_a   1.000
_cell.length_b   1.000
_cell.length_c   1.000
_cell.angle_alpha   90.00
_cell.angle_beta   90.00
_cell.angle_gamma   90.00
#
_symmetry.space_group_name_H-M   'P 1'
#
loop_
_entity.id
_entity.type
_entity.pdbx_description
1 polymer ?
#
loop_
_entity_poly.entity_id
_entity_poly.type
_entity_poly.pdbx_seq_one_letter_code
_entity_poly.pdbx_strand_id
1 'polypeptide(L)'
;MAVWLTGWKQTALAVSESLLKPFFFDLCFRKPKTNIVCSDISDACRSKRSQIDSSNSFEELLATGHLHPLLKVRTEIRQIFLEMGFCEMPTNNFIESSFWNFDALFQPQQHPVGDAHNTFFLKDPQFSYDFPTEYLERVKTMHQTGGHGSIGYQYDWKLEEAQKNILWTHTTAVSTNALQTWITKGVHSC
;
A
#
# COMPACT_ATOMS: atom_id res chain seq x y z
N MET A 1 93.62 45.68 -54.76
CA MET A 1 94.22 45.54 -53.41
C MET A 1 93.21 46.07 -52.41
N ALA A 2 92.77 45.22 -51.46
CA ALA A 2 92.49 45.54 -50.04
C ALA A 2 91.56 46.75 -49.74
N VAL A 3 90.53 46.74 -48.89
CA VAL A 3 90.16 45.94 -47.71
C VAL A 3 88.65 46.10 -47.50
N TRP A 4 88.05 45.08 -46.89
CA TRP A 4 86.62 44.83 -46.70
C TRP A 4 85.87 45.85 -45.82
N LEU A 5 84.92 46.52 -46.48
CA LEU A 5 83.49 46.73 -46.20
C LEU A 5 82.99 46.94 -44.75
N THR A 6 82.57 48.18 -44.57
CA THR A 6 81.67 48.77 -43.58
C THR A 6 80.22 48.28 -43.73
N GLY A 7 79.42 48.35 -42.66
CA GLY A 7 77.96 48.50 -42.81
C GLY A 7 77.07 47.85 -41.76
N TRP A 8 77.16 48.27 -40.49
CA TRP A 8 76.08 48.11 -39.53
C TRP A 8 75.18 49.36 -39.56
N LYS A 9 73.90 49.20 -39.91
CA LYS A 9 72.74 49.79 -39.23
C LYS A 9 71.43 49.40 -39.92
N GLN A 10 70.49 48.92 -39.11
CA GLN A 10 69.10 48.62 -39.45
C GLN A 10 68.40 49.76 -40.21
N THR A 11 67.50 49.41 -41.12
CA THR A 11 66.13 49.95 -41.18
C THR A 11 65.20 48.91 -41.76
N ALA A 12 64.17 48.59 -40.98
CA ALA A 12 63.10 47.66 -41.29
C ALA A 12 62.07 48.31 -42.21
N LEU A 13 61.52 47.56 -43.19
CA LEU A 13 60.14 47.70 -43.66
C LEU A 13 59.74 46.55 -44.62
N ALA A 14 58.83 45.72 -44.10
CA ALA A 14 57.71 45.01 -44.74
C ALA A 14 57.96 44.13 -45.98
N VAL A 15 57.89 42.80 -45.79
CA VAL A 15 57.07 41.90 -46.62
C VAL A 15 56.42 40.83 -45.73
N SER A 16 55.13 40.62 -45.98
CA SER A 16 54.15 39.73 -45.35
C SER A 16 54.65 38.38 -44.80
N GLU A 17 54.36 38.12 -43.52
CA GLU A 17 54.27 36.78 -42.95
C GLU A 17 52.85 36.57 -42.40
N SER A 18 51.88 36.65 -43.31
CA SER A 18 50.59 36.02 -43.13
C SER A 18 50.79 34.52 -43.35
N LEU A 19 50.69 33.73 -42.28
CA LEU A 19 50.43 32.28 -42.21
C LEU A 19 51.31 31.68 -41.11
N LEU A 20 50.69 31.49 -39.94
CA LEU A 20 50.98 30.52 -38.87
C LEU A 20 50.63 31.13 -37.50
N LYS A 21 49.34 31.43 -37.29
CA LYS A 21 48.79 31.28 -35.94
C LYS A 21 48.41 29.81 -35.81
N PRO A 22 48.91 29.07 -34.82
CA PRO A 22 48.52 27.68 -34.66
C PRO A 22 47.01 27.66 -34.44
N PHE A 23 46.30 27.01 -35.37
CA PHE A 23 44.95 26.54 -35.16
C PHE A 23 45.05 25.50 -34.04
N PHE A 24 45.06 25.97 -32.80
CA PHE A 24 44.83 25.13 -31.64
C PHE A 24 43.36 24.74 -31.74
N PHE A 25 43.09 23.62 -32.41
CA PHE A 25 41.79 22.98 -32.37
C PHE A 25 41.61 22.50 -30.94
N ASP A 26 41.07 23.38 -30.11
CA ASP A 26 40.73 23.07 -28.74
C ASP A 26 39.65 21.99 -28.84
N LEU A 27 40.02 20.75 -28.55
CA LEU A 27 39.09 19.62 -28.39
C LEU A 27 38.35 19.80 -27.05
N CYS A 28 37.82 21.00 -26.83
CA CYS A 28 36.98 21.35 -25.72
C CYS A 28 35.60 20.73 -26.01
N PHE A 29 35.43 19.46 -25.63
CA PHE A 29 34.12 18.82 -25.56
C PHE A 29 33.25 19.60 -24.57
N ARG A 30 32.55 20.63 -25.06
CA ARG A 30 31.49 21.29 -24.30
C ARG A 30 30.30 20.34 -24.29
N LYS A 31 29.95 19.83 -23.10
CA LYS A 31 28.67 19.12 -22.93
C LYS A 31 27.55 20.03 -23.45
N PRO A 32 26.71 19.57 -24.40
CA PRO A 32 25.59 20.37 -24.87
C PRO A 32 24.65 20.68 -23.70
N LYS A 33 24.01 21.86 -23.70
CA LYS A 33 22.98 22.20 -22.71
C LYS A 33 21.82 21.19 -22.87
N THR A 34 21.45 20.51 -21.80
CA THR A 34 20.44 19.43 -21.81
C THR A 34 19.02 19.92 -21.58
N ASN A 35 18.83 21.07 -20.92
CA ASN A 35 17.52 21.66 -20.63
C ASN A 35 17.43 23.08 -21.22
N ILE A 36 16.40 23.33 -22.02
CA ILE A 36 16.10 24.64 -22.61
C ILE A 36 15.06 25.32 -21.72
N VAL A 37 15.36 26.53 -21.23
CA VAL A 37 14.42 27.34 -20.45
C VAL A 37 13.76 28.38 -21.37
N CYS A 38 12.56 28.88 -21.04
CA CYS A 38 11.85 29.86 -21.88
C CYS A 38 12.70 31.10 -22.25
N SER A 39 13.63 31.52 -21.40
CA SER A 39 14.57 32.62 -21.67
C SER A 39 15.61 32.31 -22.75
N ASP A 40 15.89 31.05 -23.03
CA ASP A 40 16.82 30.64 -24.09
C ASP A 40 16.16 30.68 -25.48
N ILE A 41 14.83 30.75 -25.56
CA ILE A 41 14.06 30.69 -26.82
C ILE A 41 14.17 32.02 -27.59
N SER A 42 14.24 33.16 -26.89
CA SER A 42 14.37 34.48 -27.54
C SER A 42 15.68 34.64 -28.32
N ASP A 43 16.71 33.89 -27.94
CA ASP A 43 18.07 33.99 -28.49
C ASP A 43 18.37 32.89 -29.52
N ALA A 44 17.45 31.96 -29.74
CA ALA A 44 17.68 30.70 -30.45
C ALA A 44 17.35 30.75 -31.96
N CYS A 45 18.01 31.63 -32.71
CA CYS A 45 17.99 31.60 -34.19
C CYS A 45 19.28 31.06 -34.82
N ARG A 46 20.23 30.51 -34.06
CA ARG A 46 21.49 30.02 -34.65
C ARG A 46 21.97 28.70 -34.05
N SER A 47 21.75 27.64 -34.82
CA SER A 47 22.56 26.42 -34.90
C SER A 47 23.08 25.86 -33.57
N LYS A 48 22.18 25.31 -32.74
CA LYS A 48 22.59 24.32 -31.73
C LYS A 48 21.84 23.03 -32.04
N ARG A 49 22.56 22.07 -32.62
CA ARG A 49 22.04 20.73 -32.88
C ARG A 49 22.07 19.97 -31.55
N SER A 50 20.92 19.87 -30.90
CA SER A 50 20.73 18.98 -29.76
C SER A 50 20.66 17.55 -30.28
N GLN A 51 21.63 16.71 -29.90
CA GLN A 51 21.46 15.26 -29.98
C GLN A 51 20.44 14.87 -28.91
N ILE A 52 19.22 14.56 -29.35
CA ILE A 52 18.20 13.94 -28.50
C ILE A 52 18.33 12.44 -28.76
N ASP A 53 19.12 11.75 -27.94
CA ASP A 53 19.15 10.28 -27.96
C ASP A 53 17.91 9.77 -27.22
N SER A 54 16.85 9.48 -27.97
CA SER A 54 15.52 9.16 -27.45
C SER A 54 15.29 7.67 -27.13
N SER A 55 16.33 6.84 -27.07
CA SER A 55 16.15 5.39 -27.05
C SER A 55 16.59 4.66 -25.78
N ASN A 56 17.24 5.33 -24.80
CA ASN A 56 17.82 4.61 -23.65
C ASN A 56 17.89 5.40 -22.32
N SER A 57 16.99 6.34 -22.09
CA SER A 57 16.83 6.91 -20.73
C SER A 57 15.48 6.49 -20.17
N PHE A 58 15.50 5.78 -19.05
CA PHE A 58 14.31 5.55 -18.25
C PHE A 58 13.78 6.94 -17.88
N GLU A 59 12.63 7.28 -18.46
CA GLU A 59 11.99 8.59 -18.27
C GLU A 59 11.87 8.87 -16.78
N GLU A 60 12.14 10.13 -16.39
CA GLU A 60 12.11 10.52 -14.98
C GLU A 60 10.68 10.34 -14.46
N LEU A 61 10.47 9.28 -13.66
CA LEU A 61 9.16 8.96 -13.11
C LEU A 61 8.70 10.14 -12.24
N LEU A 62 7.62 10.78 -12.67
CA LEU A 62 6.93 11.78 -11.87
C LEU A 62 6.49 11.14 -10.55
N ALA A 63 6.69 11.83 -9.44
CA ALA A 63 6.27 11.36 -8.14
C ALA A 63 4.73 11.31 -8.05
N THR A 64 4.15 10.12 -8.28
CA THR A 64 2.70 9.88 -8.18
C THR A 64 2.34 9.18 -6.86
N GLY A 65 1.09 9.34 -6.43
CA GLY A 65 0.52 8.53 -5.34
C GLY A 65 0.39 7.06 -5.74
N HIS A 66 0.68 6.14 -4.82
CA HIS A 66 0.57 4.69 -5.05
C HIS A 66 -0.40 4.09 -4.03
N LEU A 67 -1.36 3.27 -4.49
CA LEU A 67 -2.15 2.44 -3.58
C LEU A 67 -1.33 1.26 -3.06
N HIS A 68 -1.49 0.98 -1.76
CA HIS A 68 -0.90 -0.20 -1.13
C HIS A 68 -1.36 -1.48 -1.87
N PRO A 69 -0.45 -2.38 -2.27
CA PRO A 69 -0.80 -3.57 -3.06
C PRO A 69 -1.92 -4.42 -2.45
N LEU A 70 -1.93 -4.60 -1.12
CA LEU A 70 -2.99 -5.33 -0.42
C LEU A 70 -4.40 -4.73 -0.63
N LEU A 71 -4.50 -3.41 -0.74
CA LEU A 71 -5.79 -2.73 -0.95
C LEU A 71 -6.26 -2.88 -2.40
N LYS A 72 -5.33 -2.99 -3.36
CA LYS A 72 -5.66 -3.29 -4.76
C LYS A 72 -6.31 -4.68 -4.85
N VAL A 73 -5.66 -5.69 -4.29
CA VAL A 73 -6.18 -7.07 -4.25
C VAL A 73 -7.50 -7.15 -3.48
N ARG A 74 -7.63 -6.45 -2.35
CA ARG A 74 -8.90 -6.37 -1.61
C ARG A 74 -10.03 -5.81 -2.47
N THR A 75 -9.75 -4.78 -3.26
CA THR A 75 -10.76 -4.15 -4.14
C THR A 75 -11.20 -5.10 -5.24
N GLU A 76 -10.28 -5.87 -5.81
CA GLU A 76 -10.57 -6.90 -6.82
C GLU A 76 -11.44 -8.02 -6.22
N ILE A 77 -11.08 -8.55 -5.05
CA ILE A 77 -11.88 -9.58 -4.36
C ILE A 77 -13.28 -9.07 -4.05
N ARG A 78 -13.40 -7.84 -3.54
CA ARG A 78 -14.70 -7.20 -3.27
C ARG A 78 -15.56 -7.12 -4.54
N GLN A 79 -14.95 -6.74 -5.66
CA GLN A 79 -15.64 -6.63 -6.94
C GLN A 79 -16.20 -7.98 -7.42
N ILE A 80 -15.42 -9.05 -7.30
CA ILE A 80 -15.87 -10.42 -7.66
C ILE A 80 -17.09 -10.83 -6.83
N PHE A 81 -17.10 -10.57 -5.52
CA PHE A 81 -18.25 -10.89 -4.66
C PHE A 81 -19.50 -10.08 -5.04
N LEU A 82 -19.34 -8.80 -5.36
CA LEU A 82 -20.46 -7.96 -5.80
C LEU A 82 -21.03 -8.41 -7.15
N GLU A 83 -20.17 -8.84 -8.09
CA GLU A 83 -20.60 -9.37 -9.40
C GLU A 83 -21.39 -10.67 -9.28
N MET A 84 -21.07 -11.50 -8.27
CA MET A 84 -21.85 -12.69 -7.93
C MET A 84 -23.17 -12.37 -7.21
N GLY A 85 -23.45 -11.10 -6.90
CA GLY A 85 -24.66 -10.66 -6.19
C GLY A 85 -24.59 -10.81 -4.67
N PHE A 86 -23.40 -11.02 -4.09
CA PHE A 86 -23.24 -10.96 -2.63
C PHE A 86 -23.24 -9.51 -2.16
N CYS A 87 -23.68 -9.32 -0.92
CA CYS A 87 -23.62 -8.02 -0.25
C CYS A 87 -22.49 -7.97 0.76
N GLU A 88 -21.87 -6.80 0.87
CA GLU A 88 -20.86 -6.54 1.88
C GLU A 88 -21.50 -6.42 3.27
N MET A 89 -21.07 -7.26 4.20
CA MET A 89 -21.50 -7.22 5.60
C MET A 89 -20.70 -6.17 6.38
N PRO A 90 -21.30 -5.44 7.34
CA PRO A 90 -20.60 -4.45 8.14
C PRO A 90 -19.61 -5.12 9.12
N THR A 91 -18.32 -4.77 9.01
CA THR A 91 -17.23 -5.37 9.81
C THR A 91 -16.53 -4.36 10.74
N ASN A 92 -17.23 -3.32 11.18
CA ASN A 92 -16.64 -2.18 11.93
C ASN A 92 -16.24 -2.50 13.39
N ASN A 93 -16.14 -3.76 13.77
CA ASN A 93 -15.82 -4.20 15.12
C ASN A 93 -14.54 -5.02 15.12
N PHE A 94 -13.47 -4.50 15.72
CA PHE A 94 -12.26 -5.29 15.97
C PHE A 94 -12.34 -6.07 17.29
N ILE A 95 -13.14 -5.55 18.22
CA ILE A 95 -13.39 -6.13 19.53
C ILE A 95 -14.72 -6.86 19.43
N GLU A 96 -14.70 -8.14 19.76
CA GLU A 96 -15.88 -8.98 19.82
C GLU A 96 -15.96 -9.70 21.17
N SER A 97 -17.16 -10.10 21.56
CA SER A 97 -17.30 -10.97 22.72
C SER A 97 -16.92 -12.40 22.36
N SER A 98 -16.42 -13.14 23.34
CA SER A 98 -16.17 -14.57 23.25
C SER A 98 -17.44 -15.33 22.81
N PHE A 99 -18.61 -14.86 23.25
CA PHE A 99 -19.90 -15.37 22.79
C PHE A 99 -20.07 -15.35 21.27
N TRP A 100 -19.89 -14.21 20.60
CA TRP A 100 -20.11 -14.10 19.16
C TRP A 100 -19.02 -14.80 18.33
N ASN A 101 -17.78 -14.80 18.83
CA ASN A 101 -16.64 -15.38 18.14
C ASN A 101 -16.50 -16.90 18.35
N PHE A 102 -17.09 -17.48 19.41
CA PHE A 102 -16.98 -18.92 19.71
C PHE A 102 -18.33 -19.58 19.98
N ASP A 103 -19.03 -19.19 21.04
CA ASP A 103 -20.23 -19.91 21.51
C ASP A 103 -21.35 -19.93 20.47
N ALA A 104 -21.57 -18.80 19.77
CA ALA A 104 -22.56 -18.65 18.71
C ALA A 104 -22.26 -19.50 17.47
N LEU A 105 -20.98 -19.82 17.24
CA LEU A 105 -20.54 -20.74 16.19
C LEU A 105 -20.60 -22.21 16.60
N PHE A 106 -21.15 -22.48 17.79
CA PHE A 106 -21.19 -23.81 18.39
C PHE A 106 -19.79 -24.40 18.62
N GLN A 107 -18.78 -23.55 18.88
CA GLN A 107 -17.48 -24.01 19.34
C GLN A 107 -17.52 -24.20 20.87
N PRO A 108 -17.07 -25.35 21.42
CA PRO A 108 -17.11 -25.58 22.86
C PRO A 108 -16.10 -24.70 23.61
N GLN A 109 -16.43 -24.28 24.83
CA GLN A 109 -15.58 -23.40 25.65
C GLN A 109 -14.25 -24.05 26.06
N GLN A 110 -14.16 -25.38 26.06
CA GLN A 110 -12.93 -26.12 26.38
C GLN A 110 -11.98 -26.25 25.17
N HIS A 111 -12.34 -25.68 24.02
CA HIS A 111 -11.54 -25.80 22.81
C HIS A 111 -10.22 -25.01 22.93
N PRO A 112 -9.07 -25.56 22.52
CA PRO A 112 -7.76 -24.93 22.69
C PRO A 112 -7.62 -23.56 22.01
N VAL A 113 -8.42 -23.27 20.98
CA VAL A 113 -8.42 -21.95 20.32
C VAL A 113 -8.90 -20.83 21.27
N GLY A 114 -9.71 -21.15 22.27
CA GLY A 114 -10.17 -20.21 23.30
C GLY A 114 -9.14 -19.93 24.41
N ASP A 115 -7.94 -20.50 24.33
CA ASP A 115 -6.89 -20.29 25.32
C ASP A 115 -6.17 -18.95 25.13
N ALA A 116 -5.63 -18.39 26.22
CA ALA A 116 -4.94 -17.10 26.27
C ALA A 116 -3.67 -17.05 25.41
N HIS A 117 -3.11 -18.21 25.05
CA HIS A 117 -1.97 -18.30 24.15
C HIS A 117 -2.35 -18.09 22.68
N ASN A 118 -3.61 -18.35 22.31
CA ASN A 118 -4.08 -18.30 20.93
C ASN A 118 -4.95 -17.08 20.65
N THR A 119 -5.66 -16.57 21.67
CA THR A 119 -6.60 -15.46 21.53
C THR A 119 -6.17 -14.28 22.41
N PHE A 120 -6.20 -13.08 21.85
CA PHE A 120 -5.92 -11.86 22.60
C PHE A 120 -7.15 -11.42 23.39
N PHE A 121 -7.11 -11.64 24.71
CA PHE A 121 -8.11 -11.13 25.64
C PHE A 121 -7.85 -9.66 25.98
N LEU A 122 -8.92 -8.88 26.10
CA LEU A 122 -8.82 -7.49 26.51
C LEU A 122 -8.74 -7.35 28.03
N LYS A 123 -7.91 -6.43 28.48
CA LYS A 123 -7.87 -6.01 29.89
C LYS A 123 -8.91 -4.93 30.19
N ASP A 124 -9.13 -4.02 29.24
CA ASP A 124 -10.11 -2.93 29.36
C ASP A 124 -10.64 -2.58 27.96
N PRO A 125 -11.95 -2.70 27.69
CA PRO A 125 -12.99 -3.31 28.53
C PRO A 125 -12.88 -4.85 28.56
N GLN A 126 -12.81 -5.45 29.75
CA GLN A 126 -12.64 -6.91 29.90
C GLN A 126 -13.89 -7.72 29.56
N PHE A 127 -15.08 -7.21 29.92
CA PHE A 127 -16.35 -7.90 29.76
C PHE A 127 -17.31 -7.09 28.90
N SER A 128 -18.12 -7.78 28.11
CA SER A 128 -19.31 -7.23 27.47
C SER A 128 -20.56 -7.76 28.16
N TYR A 129 -21.62 -6.96 28.16
CA TYR A 129 -22.93 -7.31 28.72
C TYR A 129 -24.07 -7.18 27.70
N ASP A 130 -23.76 -6.74 26.48
CA ASP A 130 -24.76 -6.52 25.43
C ASP A 130 -24.99 -7.80 24.64
N PHE A 131 -25.97 -8.61 25.10
CA PHE A 131 -26.37 -9.83 24.41
C PHE A 131 -27.90 -9.96 24.35
N PRO A 132 -28.44 -10.47 23.24
CA PRO A 132 -29.82 -10.91 23.20
C PRO A 132 -30.03 -12.11 24.14
N THR A 133 -30.65 -11.86 25.31
CA THR A 133 -30.83 -12.86 26.38
C THR A 133 -31.48 -14.15 25.89
N GLU A 134 -32.51 -14.03 25.05
CA GLU A 134 -33.23 -15.16 24.47
C GLU A 134 -32.33 -16.06 23.61
N TYR A 135 -31.42 -15.46 22.82
CA TYR A 135 -30.49 -16.21 21.99
C TYR A 135 -29.37 -16.85 22.83
N LEU A 136 -28.88 -16.14 23.84
CA LEU A 136 -27.88 -16.65 24.77
C LEU A 136 -28.38 -17.90 25.49
N GLU A 137 -29.62 -17.88 25.99
CA GLU A 137 -30.23 -19.03 26.66
C GLU A 137 -30.36 -20.24 25.71
N ARG A 138 -30.79 -20.02 24.45
CA ARG A 138 -30.83 -21.08 23.45
C ARG A 138 -29.47 -21.69 23.19
N VAL A 139 -28.43 -20.87 23.03
CA VAL A 139 -27.05 -21.32 22.80
C VAL A 139 -26.58 -22.13 24.00
N LYS A 140 -26.81 -21.64 25.22
CA LYS A 140 -26.49 -22.36 26.47
C LYS A 140 -27.16 -23.74 26.51
N THR A 141 -28.47 -23.81 26.29
CA THR A 141 -29.22 -25.09 26.29
C THR A 141 -28.67 -26.04 25.23
N MET A 142 -28.41 -25.55 24.01
CA MET A 142 -27.85 -26.37 22.93
C MET A 142 -26.44 -26.90 23.24
N HIS A 143 -25.59 -26.12 23.90
CA HIS A 143 -24.26 -26.58 24.32
C HIS A 143 -24.33 -27.62 25.45
N GLN A 144 -25.21 -27.42 26.44
CA GLN A 144 -25.30 -28.30 27.61
C GLN A 144 -26.08 -29.59 27.32
N THR A 145 -27.36 -29.46 26.95
CA THR A 145 -28.29 -30.60 26.82
C THR A 145 -28.47 -31.06 25.39
N GLY A 146 -28.06 -30.25 24.42
CA GLY A 146 -28.38 -30.47 23.02
C GLY A 146 -29.81 -30.10 22.67
N GLY A 147 -30.21 -30.42 21.44
CA GLY A 147 -31.49 -30.08 20.82
C GLY A 147 -31.41 -30.26 19.31
N HIS A 148 -32.55 -30.16 18.61
CA HIS A 148 -32.62 -30.32 17.14
C HIS A 148 -31.97 -31.61 16.60
N GLY A 149 -32.02 -32.71 17.37
CA GLY A 149 -31.37 -33.99 17.02
C GLY A 149 -29.88 -34.09 17.39
N SER A 150 -29.28 -33.01 17.90
CA SER A 150 -27.95 -33.01 18.51
C SER A 150 -28.03 -33.34 20.00
N ILE A 151 -27.02 -34.03 20.52
CA ILE A 151 -26.85 -34.35 21.94
C ILE A 151 -26.11 -33.24 22.73
N GLY A 152 -25.69 -32.16 22.04
CA GLY A 152 -24.87 -31.10 22.64
C GLY A 152 -23.44 -31.58 22.97
N TYR A 153 -22.72 -30.80 23.78
CA TYR A 153 -21.38 -31.12 24.26
C TYR A 153 -21.35 -31.68 25.68
N GLN A 154 -22.48 -31.69 26.40
CA GLN A 154 -22.63 -32.32 27.72
C GLN A 154 -21.63 -31.81 28.77
N TYR A 155 -21.35 -30.51 28.75
CA TYR A 155 -20.54 -29.84 29.77
C TYR A 155 -21.31 -28.68 30.40
N ASP A 156 -20.79 -28.15 31.51
CA ASP A 156 -21.36 -26.96 32.14
C ASP A 156 -20.90 -25.69 31.42
N TRP A 157 -21.79 -25.12 30.59
CA TRP A 157 -21.55 -23.87 29.88
C TRP A 157 -21.55 -22.67 30.84
N LYS A 158 -20.45 -21.91 30.85
CA LYS A 158 -20.24 -20.78 31.76
C LYS A 158 -20.47 -19.45 31.07
N LEU A 159 -21.35 -18.62 31.66
CA LEU A 159 -21.63 -17.27 31.16
C LEU A 159 -20.40 -16.35 31.22
N GLU A 160 -19.60 -16.47 32.26
CA GLU A 160 -18.41 -15.64 32.49
C GLU A 160 -17.40 -15.76 31.35
N GLU A 161 -17.26 -16.95 30.75
CA GLU A 161 -16.36 -17.18 29.61
C GLU A 161 -16.89 -16.53 28.32
N ALA A 162 -18.21 -16.54 28.13
CA ALA A 162 -18.87 -15.93 26.99
C ALA A 162 -18.81 -14.38 27.01
N GLN A 163 -18.78 -13.80 28.22
CA GLN A 163 -18.74 -12.36 28.44
C GLN A 163 -17.37 -11.74 28.19
N LYS A 164 -16.28 -12.53 28.17
CA LYS A 164 -14.93 -12.00 27.96
C LYS A 164 -14.81 -11.36 26.58
N ASN A 165 -14.25 -10.16 26.51
CA ASN A 165 -13.94 -9.50 25.26
C ASN A 165 -12.59 -9.95 24.72
N ILE A 166 -12.55 -10.15 23.42
CA ILE A 166 -11.38 -10.56 22.68
C ILE A 166 -11.21 -9.70 21.43
N LEU A 167 -10.00 -9.69 20.89
CA LEU A 167 -9.83 -9.34 19.48
C LEU A 167 -10.33 -10.52 18.65
N TRP A 168 -11.24 -10.25 17.73
CA TRP A 168 -11.79 -11.26 16.83
C TRP A 168 -10.68 -12.07 16.15
N THR A 169 -10.79 -13.40 16.19
CA THR A 169 -9.79 -14.28 15.58
C THR A 169 -10.08 -14.54 14.11
N HIS A 170 -11.33 -14.35 13.68
CA HIS A 170 -11.79 -14.60 12.34
C HIS A 170 -13.09 -13.81 12.05
N THR A 171 -13.40 -13.59 10.78
CA THR A 171 -14.56 -12.78 10.36
C THR A 171 -15.91 -13.50 10.48
N THR A 172 -15.93 -14.82 10.72
CA THR A 172 -17.17 -15.60 10.90
C THR A 172 -18.01 -15.12 12.10
N ALA A 173 -17.40 -14.47 13.09
CA ALA A 173 -18.11 -13.79 14.18
C ALA A 173 -19.07 -12.69 13.65
N VAL A 174 -18.69 -11.99 12.58
CA VAL A 174 -19.56 -11.01 11.92
C VAL A 174 -20.69 -11.70 11.18
N SER A 175 -20.41 -12.85 10.56
CA SER A 175 -21.44 -13.64 9.88
C SER A 175 -22.51 -14.14 10.85
N THR A 176 -22.15 -14.63 12.04
CA THR A 176 -23.13 -15.06 13.05
C THR A 176 -23.98 -13.91 13.55
N ASN A 177 -23.36 -12.76 13.81
CA ASN A 177 -24.07 -11.55 14.21
C ASN A 177 -25.05 -11.09 13.11
N ALA A 178 -24.61 -11.06 11.85
CA ALA A 178 -25.45 -10.71 10.71
C ALA A 178 -26.64 -11.66 10.56
N LEU A 179 -26.41 -12.97 10.63
CA LEU A 179 -27.47 -13.98 10.57
C LEU A 179 -28.49 -13.80 11.72
N GLN A 180 -28.02 -13.61 12.94
CA GLN A 180 -28.90 -13.40 14.10
C GLN A 180 -29.70 -12.09 13.97
N THR A 181 -29.08 -11.05 13.41
CA THR A 181 -29.74 -9.77 13.12
C THR A 181 -30.83 -9.94 12.07
N TRP A 182 -30.58 -10.71 10.99
CA TRP A 182 -31.59 -10.95 9.95
C TRP A 182 -32.75 -11.82 10.43
N ILE A 183 -32.51 -12.78 11.34
CA ILE A 183 -33.58 -13.56 11.96
C ILE A 183 -34.51 -12.66 12.78
N THR A 184 -33.96 -11.68 13.49
CA THR A 184 -34.73 -10.83 14.42
C THR A 184 -35.39 -9.63 13.75
N LYS A 185 -34.68 -8.96 12.84
CA LYS A 185 -35.14 -7.72 12.18
C LYS A 185 -35.65 -7.93 10.75
N GLY A 186 -35.50 -9.14 10.22
CA GLY A 186 -35.72 -9.44 8.80
C GLY A 186 -34.49 -9.10 7.95
N VAL A 187 -34.46 -9.62 6.73
CA VAL A 187 -33.43 -9.30 5.75
C VAL A 187 -33.71 -7.90 5.22
N HIS A 188 -32.91 -6.92 5.64
CA HIS A 188 -32.89 -5.62 4.98
C HIS A 188 -32.20 -5.77 3.62
N SER A 189 -32.74 -5.15 2.57
CA SER A 189 -32.04 -5.12 1.29
C SER A 189 -30.71 -4.39 1.47
N CYS A 190 -29.68 -4.97 0.89
CA CYS A 190 -28.53 -4.22 0.43
C CYS A 190 -29.01 -3.22 -0.65
#